data_AF-A0A7C9IND9-F1
#
_entry.id   AF-A0A7C9IND9-F1
#
_cell.length_a   1.000
_cell.length_b   1.000
_cell.length_c   1.000
_cell.angle_alpha   90.00
_cell.angle_beta   90.00
_cell.angle_gamma   90.00
#
_symmetry.space_group_name_H-M   'P 1'
#
loop_
_entity.id
_entity.type
_entity.pdbx_description
1 polymer ?
#
loop_
_entity_poly.entity_id
_entity_poly.type
_entity_poly.pdbx_seq_one_letter_code
_entity_poly.pdbx_strand_id
1 'polypeptide(L)'
;MTKITIFANFFIDTEERFLRMQDSFLSFYLVKPSKWVVNIRGKFKHRAASFLRKHLGKELTITYLHSKTGWFHDTASLLQYINTKYLMIWMEDHINIADIDYYKSVLEDIESTDIDLLYYTFHDIDSRYDDMPLSSTKTMYYFLLDMRSYKIMQKNQPGAFIIWYGAIMKNTLFRKIILNPPRKSERKYPVETPFDFEKCATQVQWLPLLTGFTRKEFFASVDDDRKPGYSLQSRGMYPIREGRKSYALKSTNIE
;
A
#
# COMPACT_ATOMS: atom_id res chain seq x y z
N MET A 1 17.99 -12.01 5.80
CA MET A 1 16.94 -10.97 5.73
C MET A 1 16.30 -10.99 4.36
N THR A 2 15.00 -11.22 4.30
CA THR A 2 14.20 -11.15 3.07
C THR A 2 14.39 -9.77 2.43
N LYS A 3 14.83 -9.74 1.17
CA LYS A 3 14.98 -8.48 0.45
C LYS A 3 13.74 -8.22 -0.42
N ILE A 4 13.10 -7.08 -0.18
CA ILE A 4 11.92 -6.63 -0.91
C ILE A 4 12.24 -5.43 -1.81
N THR A 5 11.35 -5.15 -2.76
CA THR A 5 11.35 -3.86 -3.48
C THR A 5 10.38 -2.92 -2.76
N ILE A 6 10.79 -1.69 -2.51
CA ILE A 6 9.84 -0.63 -2.15
C ILE A 6 9.35 0.02 -3.44
N PHE A 7 8.05 -0.04 -3.69
CA PHE A 7 7.43 0.50 -4.89
C PHE A 7 6.54 1.69 -4.54
N ALA A 8 6.63 2.76 -5.31
CA ALA A 8 5.72 3.90 -5.20
C ALA A 8 5.41 4.50 -6.57
N ASN A 9 4.18 4.97 -6.75
CA ASN A 9 3.78 5.81 -7.87
C ASN A 9 2.97 7.00 -7.36
N PHE A 10 3.71 7.98 -6.85
CA PHE A 10 3.20 9.12 -6.10
C PHE A 10 2.62 10.22 -6.99
N PHE A 11 1.70 10.97 -6.40
CA PHE A 11 1.33 12.29 -6.87
C PHE A 11 1.68 13.32 -5.78
N ILE A 12 2.83 13.97 -5.92
CA ILE A 12 3.33 14.97 -4.95
C ILE A 12 3.13 16.36 -5.55
N ASP A 13 1.92 16.89 -5.36
CA ASP A 13 1.46 18.15 -5.94
C ASP A 13 1.27 19.28 -4.90
N THR A 14 1.53 19.02 -3.62
CA THR A 14 1.53 20.01 -2.55
C THR A 14 2.81 19.94 -1.72
N GLU A 15 3.12 21.02 -0.99
CA GLU A 15 4.24 21.04 -0.06
C GLU A 15 4.01 20.01 1.04
N GLU A 16 2.78 19.92 1.55
CA GLU A 16 2.43 18.96 2.60
C GLU A 16 2.65 17.51 2.17
N ARG A 17 2.28 17.12 0.95
CA ARG A 17 2.56 15.76 0.44
C ARG A 17 4.06 15.50 0.32
N PHE A 18 4.85 16.52 -0.01
CA PHE A 18 6.30 16.40 -0.03
C PHE A 18 6.84 16.16 1.39
N LEU A 19 6.39 16.93 2.38
CA LEU A 19 6.78 16.75 3.78
C LEU A 19 6.37 15.38 4.33
N ARG A 20 5.12 14.95 4.10
CA ARG A 20 4.65 13.61 4.49
C ARG A 20 5.50 12.50 3.88
N MET A 21 5.81 12.61 2.59
CA MET A 21 6.72 11.65 1.92
C MET A 21 8.09 11.60 2.59
N GLN A 22 8.66 12.74 2.99
CA GLN A 22 9.93 12.77 3.71
C GLN A 22 9.84 12.08 5.07
N ASP A 23 8.81 12.40 5.86
CA ASP A 23 8.62 11.82 7.20
C ASP A 23 8.37 10.31 7.12
N SER A 24 7.51 9.89 6.18
CA SER A 24 7.27 8.49 5.86
C SER A 24 8.56 7.78 5.47
N PHE A 25 9.36 8.35 4.55
CA PHE A 25 10.64 7.79 4.16
C PHE A 25 11.60 7.61 5.35
N LEU A 26 11.78 8.68 6.14
CA LEU A 26 12.70 8.69 7.28
C LEU A 26 12.30 7.68 8.36
N SER A 27 11.02 7.31 8.45
CA SER A 27 10.53 6.34 9.43
C SER A 27 10.96 4.88 9.18
N PHE A 28 11.36 4.51 7.95
CA PHE A 28 11.71 3.12 7.65
C PHE A 28 12.89 2.90 6.69
N TYR A 29 13.52 3.94 6.14
CA TYR A 29 14.61 3.77 5.15
C TYR A 29 15.79 2.92 5.66
N LEU A 30 16.00 2.86 6.98
CA LEU A 30 17.04 2.05 7.62
C LEU A 30 16.79 0.54 7.54
N VAL A 31 15.63 0.09 7.05
CA VAL A 31 15.37 -1.33 6.77
C VAL A 31 16.26 -1.87 5.63
N LYS A 32 16.84 -1.00 4.79
CA LYS A 32 17.74 -1.38 3.68
C LYS A 32 17.13 -2.45 2.75
N PRO A 33 16.04 -2.12 2.04
CA PRO A 33 15.42 -3.03 1.07
C PRO A 33 16.38 -3.32 -0.10
N SER A 34 16.03 -4.26 -0.98
CA SER A 34 16.84 -4.57 -2.15
C SER A 34 16.98 -3.38 -3.11
N LYS A 35 15.89 -2.61 -3.25
CA LYS A 35 15.81 -1.44 -4.12
C LYS A 35 14.53 -0.64 -3.87
N TRP A 36 14.54 0.57 -4.40
CA TRP A 36 13.41 1.48 -4.45
C TRP A 36 13.05 1.76 -5.92
N VAL A 37 11.80 1.53 -6.29
CA VAL A 37 11.26 1.84 -7.62
C VAL A 37 10.17 2.88 -7.42
N VAL A 38 10.49 4.14 -7.72
CA VAL A 38 9.65 5.28 -7.36
C VAL A 38 9.34 6.11 -8.61
N ASN A 39 8.07 6.13 -9.01
CA ASN A 39 7.55 7.10 -9.95
C ASN A 39 6.98 8.30 -9.20
N ILE A 40 7.35 9.52 -9.60
CA ILE A 40 6.85 10.73 -8.95
C ILE A 40 6.19 11.65 -9.96
N ARG A 41 4.92 11.94 -9.73
CA ARG A 41 4.10 12.89 -10.47
C ARG A 41 3.83 14.14 -9.63
N GLY A 42 3.19 15.14 -10.22
CA GLY A 42 2.85 16.39 -9.54
C GLY A 42 3.97 17.44 -9.58
N LYS A 43 3.65 18.65 -9.09
CA LYS A 43 4.51 19.84 -9.24
C LYS A 43 5.83 19.75 -8.44
N PHE A 44 5.87 18.96 -7.37
CA PHE A 44 7.05 18.80 -6.52
C PHE A 44 7.92 17.58 -6.88
N LYS A 45 7.65 16.90 -8.00
CA LYS A 45 8.33 15.64 -8.38
C LYS A 45 9.86 15.71 -8.38
N HIS A 46 10.44 16.82 -8.83
CA HIS A 46 11.89 16.98 -8.90
C HIS A 46 12.52 17.21 -7.53
N ARG A 47 11.83 17.94 -6.64
CA ARG A 47 12.27 18.15 -5.25
C ARG A 47 12.20 16.86 -4.45
N ALA A 48 11.10 16.12 -4.58
CA ALA A 48 10.96 14.77 -4.02
C ALA A 48 12.06 13.82 -4.52
N ALA A 49 12.33 13.82 -5.82
CA ALA A 49 13.39 12.99 -6.38
C ALA A 49 14.79 13.37 -5.92
N SER A 50 15.08 14.67 -5.77
CA SER A 50 16.36 15.15 -5.24
C SER A 50 16.57 14.67 -3.79
N PHE A 51 15.55 14.80 -2.95
CA PHE A 51 15.57 14.29 -1.58
C PHE A 51 15.88 12.79 -1.53
N LEU A 52 15.17 11.97 -2.32
CA LEU A 52 15.38 10.52 -2.32
C LEU A 52 16.77 10.13 -2.86
N ARG A 53 17.24 10.77 -3.94
CA ARG A 53 18.58 10.52 -4.50
C ARG A 53 19.69 10.79 -3.48
N LYS A 54 19.54 11.82 -2.65
CA LYS A 54 20.50 12.15 -1.59
C LYS A 54 20.68 11.01 -0.57
N HIS A 55 19.63 10.23 -0.31
CA HIS A 55 19.67 9.17 0.72
C HIS A 55 19.92 7.78 0.15
N LEU A 56 19.41 7.48 -1.05
CA LEU A 56 19.35 6.11 -1.58
C LEU A 56 20.40 5.80 -2.66
N GLY A 57 20.96 6.82 -3.32
CA GLY A 57 22.00 6.64 -4.34
C GLY A 57 21.63 5.61 -5.41
N LYS A 58 22.42 4.53 -5.52
CA LYS A 58 22.30 3.50 -6.57
C LYS A 58 21.13 2.53 -6.36
N GLU A 59 20.56 2.45 -5.16
CA GLU A 59 19.44 1.54 -4.86
C GLU A 59 18.10 2.06 -5.40
N LEU A 60 18.10 3.31 -5.90
CA LEU A 60 16.92 4.03 -6.31
C LEU A 60 16.78 4.10 -7.83
N THR A 61 15.67 3.58 -8.34
CA THR A 61 15.17 3.85 -9.68
C THR A 61 14.07 4.91 -9.59
N ILE A 62 14.31 6.10 -10.16
CA ILE A 62 13.31 7.17 -10.27
C ILE A 62 12.82 7.33 -11.70
N THR A 63 11.51 7.46 -11.84
CA THR A 63 10.85 7.89 -13.08
C THR A 63 9.87 9.05 -12.82
N TYR A 64 9.39 9.67 -13.90
CA TYR A 64 8.40 10.76 -13.86
C TYR A 64 7.26 10.54 -14.86
N LEU A 65 6.88 9.28 -15.08
CA LEU A 65 5.80 8.87 -15.97
C LEU A 65 4.48 9.47 -15.49
N HIS A 66 3.79 10.16 -16.41
CA HIS A 66 2.48 10.74 -16.17
C HIS A 66 1.72 10.82 -17.52
N SER A 67 1.48 9.66 -18.12
CA SER A 67 0.80 9.57 -19.41
C SER A 67 -0.71 9.75 -19.27
N LYS A 68 -1.37 10.16 -20.36
CA LYS A 68 -2.83 10.19 -20.46
C LYS A 68 -3.48 8.80 -20.43
N THR A 69 -2.70 7.75 -20.67
CA THR A 69 -3.17 6.35 -20.59
C THR A 69 -3.43 5.93 -19.14
N GLY A 70 -2.77 6.60 -18.19
CA GLY A 70 -3.09 6.52 -16.77
C GLY A 70 -2.12 5.68 -15.94
N TRP A 71 -2.44 5.60 -14.65
CA TRP A 71 -1.63 5.08 -13.58
C TRP A 71 -1.23 3.62 -13.77
N PHE A 72 -2.16 2.77 -14.22
CA PHE A 72 -1.87 1.34 -14.48
C PHE A 72 -0.88 1.16 -15.63
N HIS A 73 -1.06 1.91 -16.72
CA HIS A 73 -0.17 1.86 -17.88
C HIS A 73 1.24 2.28 -17.49
N ASP A 74 1.37 3.42 -16.81
CA ASP A 74 2.66 3.93 -16.37
C ASP A 74 3.33 2.96 -15.37
N THR A 75 2.54 2.37 -14.47
CA THR A 75 3.03 1.37 -13.51
C THR A 75 3.48 0.09 -14.21
N ALA A 76 2.82 -0.34 -15.29
CA ALA A 76 3.22 -1.51 -16.08
C ALA A 76 4.63 -1.35 -16.66
N SER A 77 5.00 -0.15 -17.12
CA SER A 77 6.35 0.15 -17.62
C SER A 77 7.44 0.06 -16.53
N LEU A 78 7.06 0.13 -15.24
CA LEU A 78 7.98 0.04 -14.11
C LEU A 78 8.21 -1.39 -13.64
N LEU A 79 7.37 -2.34 -14.07
CA LEU A 79 7.46 -3.74 -13.63
C LEU A 79 8.82 -4.36 -13.98
N GLN A 80 9.48 -3.94 -15.05
CA GLN A 80 10.83 -4.40 -15.41
C GLN A 80 11.88 -4.14 -14.32
N TYR A 81 11.66 -3.14 -13.45
CA TYR A 81 12.58 -2.80 -12.37
C TYR A 81 12.33 -3.58 -11.07
N ILE A 82 11.23 -4.34 -10.98
CA ILE A 82 10.80 -5.07 -9.78
C ILE A 82 11.11 -6.57 -9.93
N ASN A 83 12.22 -7.02 -9.34
CA ASN A 83 12.74 -8.38 -9.48
C ASN A 83 12.76 -9.19 -8.18
N THR A 84 12.30 -8.62 -7.07
CA THR A 84 12.16 -9.33 -5.79
C THR A 84 10.88 -10.16 -5.75
N LYS A 85 10.85 -11.21 -4.92
CA LYS A 85 9.66 -12.04 -4.68
C LYS A 85 8.50 -11.22 -4.11
N TYR A 86 8.84 -10.31 -3.20
CA TYR A 86 7.89 -9.41 -2.54
C TYR A 86 8.19 -7.95 -2.85
N LEU A 87 7.14 -7.13 -2.80
CA LEU A 87 7.26 -5.67 -2.80
C LEU A 87 6.33 -5.05 -1.76
N MET A 88 6.73 -3.91 -1.20
CA MET A 88 5.86 -3.05 -0.40
C MET A 88 5.37 -1.91 -1.28
N ILE A 89 4.06 -1.70 -1.32
CA ILE A 89 3.47 -0.48 -1.90
C ILE A 89 3.63 0.62 -0.86
N TRP A 90 4.53 1.56 -1.10
CA TRP A 90 4.79 2.68 -0.22
C TRP A 90 3.79 3.81 -0.50
N MET A 91 3.04 4.20 0.54
CA MET A 91 2.13 5.35 0.56
C MET A 91 2.80 6.53 1.25
N GLU A 92 2.75 7.72 0.66
CA GLU A 92 3.50 8.88 1.15
C GLU A 92 3.03 9.41 2.50
N ASP A 93 1.79 9.10 2.87
CA ASP A 93 1.09 9.56 4.06
C ASP A 93 1.01 8.49 5.16
N HIS A 94 1.83 7.44 5.06
CA HIS A 94 1.89 6.34 6.02
C HIS A 94 3.27 6.29 6.68
N ILE A 95 3.30 6.38 8.00
CA ILE A 95 4.54 6.42 8.79
C ILE A 95 4.71 5.09 9.50
N ASN A 96 5.90 4.49 9.40
CA ASN A 96 6.27 3.33 10.20
C ASN A 96 6.42 3.78 11.66
N ILE A 97 5.62 3.22 12.54
CA ILE A 97 5.67 3.52 13.97
C ILE A 97 6.32 2.40 14.78
N ALA A 98 6.56 1.24 14.15
CA ALA A 98 7.29 0.15 14.76
C ALA A 98 8.80 0.36 14.63
N ASP A 99 9.57 -0.28 15.51
CA ASP A 99 11.02 -0.29 15.38
C ASP A 99 11.48 -1.11 14.15
N ILE A 100 12.71 -0.84 13.73
CA ILE A 100 13.30 -1.46 12.53
C ILE A 100 13.48 -2.98 12.69
N ASP A 101 13.63 -3.50 13.90
CA ASP A 101 13.81 -4.93 14.13
C ASP A 101 12.48 -5.69 14.08
N TYR A 102 11.39 -5.06 14.47
CA TYR A 102 10.04 -5.55 14.20
C TYR A 102 9.78 -5.59 12.69
N TYR A 103 10.14 -4.53 11.94
CA TYR A 103 10.04 -4.52 10.48
C TYR A 103 10.78 -5.73 9.88
N LYS A 104 12.04 -5.96 10.26
CA LYS A 104 12.82 -7.11 9.77
C LYS A 104 12.15 -8.44 10.11
N SER A 105 11.62 -8.58 11.33
CA SER A 105 10.89 -9.77 11.77
C SER A 105 9.62 -10.01 10.92
N VAL A 106 8.90 -8.94 10.55
CA VAL A 106 7.75 -9.02 9.63
C VAL A 106 8.18 -9.56 8.26
N LEU A 107 9.32 -9.10 7.72
CA LEU A 107 9.82 -9.59 6.43
C LEU A 107 10.25 -11.06 6.47
N GLU A 108 10.75 -11.54 7.60
CA GLU A 108 11.09 -12.95 7.82
C GLU A 108 9.82 -13.81 7.88
N ASP A 109 8.79 -13.34 8.59
CA ASP A 109 7.50 -14.01 8.68
C ASP A 109 6.79 -14.09 7.31
N ILE A 110 6.83 -13.02 6.50
CA ILE A 110 6.29 -13.02 5.12
C ILE A 110 6.97 -14.08 4.25
N GLU A 111 8.30 -14.21 4.34
CA GLU A 111 9.05 -15.17 3.53
C GLU A 111 8.78 -16.61 3.98
N SER A 112 8.77 -16.86 5.29
CA SER A 112 8.58 -18.20 5.86
C SER A 112 7.18 -18.77 5.65
N THR A 113 6.16 -17.92 5.57
CA THR A 113 4.76 -18.33 5.37
C THR A 113 4.35 -18.38 3.91
N ASP A 114 5.16 -17.82 3.01
CA ASP A 114 4.83 -17.63 1.60
C ASP A 114 3.46 -16.93 1.39
N ILE A 115 3.15 -15.92 2.20
CA ILE A 115 1.87 -15.19 2.13
C ILE A 115 1.72 -14.43 0.82
N ASP A 116 0.52 -14.34 0.24
CA ASP A 116 0.32 -13.58 -1.00
C ASP A 116 0.23 -12.08 -0.73
N LEU A 117 -0.35 -11.71 0.41
CA LEU A 117 -0.70 -10.34 0.77
C LEU A 117 -0.68 -10.11 2.29
N LEU A 118 0.11 -9.15 2.75
CA LEU A 118 0.11 -8.64 4.13
C LEU A 118 -0.36 -7.18 4.15
N TYR A 119 -1.45 -6.91 4.87
CA TYR A 119 -1.86 -5.54 5.19
C TYR A 119 -0.96 -4.97 6.29
N TYR A 120 -0.22 -3.90 5.97
CA TYR A 120 0.76 -3.30 6.89
C TYR A 120 0.25 -2.05 7.62
N THR A 121 -0.88 -1.50 7.16
CA THR A 121 -1.55 -0.35 7.76
C THR A 121 -2.99 -0.70 8.08
N PHE A 122 -3.64 0.18 8.82
CA PHE A 122 -4.99 0.05 9.36
C PHE A 122 -5.01 -1.13 10.32
N HIS A 123 -4.27 -1.02 11.43
CA HIS A 123 -4.10 -2.13 12.38
C HIS A 123 -5.42 -2.58 13.03
N ASP A 124 -6.38 -1.68 13.20
CA ASP A 124 -7.70 -1.96 13.80
C ASP A 124 -8.70 -2.60 12.81
N ILE A 125 -8.21 -3.60 12.07
CA ILE A 125 -9.01 -4.43 11.19
C ILE A 125 -9.33 -5.81 11.81
N ASP A 126 -9.04 -6.00 13.09
CA ASP A 126 -9.20 -7.30 13.76
C ASP A 126 -10.65 -7.81 13.67
N SER A 127 -11.63 -6.92 13.87
CA SER A 127 -13.05 -7.30 13.93
C SER A 127 -13.61 -7.89 12.63
N ARG A 128 -12.99 -7.63 11.47
CA ARG A 128 -13.46 -8.23 10.20
C ARG A 128 -13.05 -9.70 10.07
N TYR A 129 -12.12 -10.15 10.91
CA TYR A 129 -11.60 -11.51 10.93
C TYR A 129 -12.02 -12.29 12.18
N ASP A 130 -12.87 -11.71 13.02
CA ASP A 130 -13.56 -12.42 14.09
C ASP A 130 -14.21 -13.70 13.52
N ASP A 131 -14.19 -14.78 14.31
CA ASP A 131 -14.67 -16.12 13.94
C ASP A 131 -13.92 -16.83 12.80
N MET A 132 -12.80 -16.27 12.30
CA MET A 132 -11.99 -16.90 11.28
C MET A 132 -10.91 -17.80 11.91
N PRO A 133 -10.64 -19.00 11.35
CA PRO A 133 -9.50 -19.80 11.79
C PRO A 133 -8.19 -19.13 11.32
N LEU A 134 -7.54 -18.42 12.23
CA LEU A 134 -6.28 -17.73 11.97
C LEU A 134 -5.09 -18.61 12.38
N SER A 135 -4.10 -18.69 11.48
CA SER A 135 -2.74 -19.08 11.82
C SER A 135 -1.95 -17.84 12.26
N SER A 136 -0.82 -18.05 12.92
CA SER A 136 -0.02 -16.93 13.41
C SER A 136 1.48 -17.22 13.45
N THR A 137 2.26 -16.16 13.33
CA THR A 137 3.71 -16.15 13.53
C THR A 137 4.06 -15.23 14.71
N LYS A 138 5.33 -14.86 14.84
CA LYS A 138 5.80 -13.88 15.84
C LYS A 138 5.18 -12.49 15.62
N THR A 139 5.01 -12.07 14.37
CA THR A 139 4.61 -10.69 14.04
C THR A 139 3.30 -10.55 13.29
N MET A 140 2.70 -11.63 12.79
CA MET A 140 1.45 -11.54 12.02
C MET A 140 0.46 -12.66 12.31
N TYR A 141 -0.80 -12.38 12.00
CA TYR A 141 -1.86 -13.37 11.79
C TYR A 141 -2.07 -13.56 10.29
N TYR A 142 -2.42 -14.78 9.89
CA TYR A 142 -2.68 -15.08 8.48
C TYR A 142 -3.67 -16.22 8.31
N PHE A 143 -4.33 -16.25 7.16
CA PHE A 143 -5.37 -17.22 6.83
C PHE A 143 -5.54 -17.32 5.31
N LEU A 144 -6.15 -18.40 4.83
CA LEU A 144 -6.54 -18.53 3.43
C LEU A 144 -7.86 -17.79 3.20
N LEU A 145 -7.81 -16.67 2.50
CA LEU A 145 -9.00 -15.97 2.02
C LEU A 145 -9.55 -16.72 0.80
N ASP A 146 -10.49 -17.63 1.05
CA ASP A 146 -11.28 -18.41 0.10
C ASP A 146 -12.76 -18.00 0.17
N MET A 147 -13.65 -18.70 -0.54
CA MET A 147 -15.09 -18.37 -0.52
C MET A 147 -15.75 -18.55 0.85
N ARG A 148 -15.19 -19.39 1.74
CA ARG A 148 -15.75 -19.62 3.09
C ARG A 148 -15.39 -18.46 4.01
N SER A 149 -14.10 -18.16 4.13
CA SER A 149 -13.57 -17.04 4.91
C SER A 149 -14.03 -15.69 4.36
N TYR A 150 -14.19 -15.54 3.03
CA TYR A 150 -14.80 -14.37 2.41
C TYR A 150 -16.21 -14.09 2.95
N LYS A 151 -17.06 -15.13 3.07
CA LYS A 151 -18.42 -14.97 3.61
C LYS A 151 -18.40 -14.50 5.07
N ILE A 152 -17.47 -15.00 5.89
CA ILE A 152 -17.28 -14.56 7.27
C ILE A 152 -16.86 -13.08 7.28
N MET A 153 -15.83 -12.73 6.51
CA MET A 153 -15.33 -11.35 6.41
C MET A 153 -16.42 -10.36 5.97
N GLN A 154 -17.22 -10.71 4.96
CA GLN A 154 -18.31 -9.85 4.48
C GLN A 154 -19.50 -9.77 5.44
N LYS A 155 -19.75 -10.82 6.24
CA LYS A 155 -20.74 -10.76 7.31
C LYS A 155 -20.30 -9.78 8.40
N ASN A 156 -19.03 -9.83 8.80
CA ASN A 156 -18.51 -8.99 9.88
C ASN A 156 -18.25 -7.55 9.43
N GLN A 157 -17.84 -7.36 8.17
CA GLN A 157 -17.64 -6.05 7.57
C GLN A 157 -18.10 -6.04 6.10
N PRO A 158 -19.38 -5.75 5.85
CA PRO A 158 -19.91 -5.64 4.49
C PRO A 158 -19.13 -4.62 3.66
N GLY A 159 -18.72 -5.02 2.46
CA GLY A 159 -17.99 -4.17 1.52
C GLY A 159 -16.47 -4.12 1.75
N ALA A 160 -15.93 -4.88 2.71
CA ALA A 160 -14.49 -4.98 2.92
C ALA A 160 -13.77 -5.40 1.62
N PHE A 161 -12.71 -4.68 1.25
CA PHE A 161 -11.89 -5.04 0.09
C PHE A 161 -11.14 -6.35 0.36
N ILE A 162 -11.02 -7.18 -0.68
CA ILE A 162 -10.26 -8.43 -0.68
C ILE A 162 -8.77 -8.20 -0.98
N ILE A 163 -8.43 -7.09 -1.63
CA ILE A 163 -7.06 -6.60 -1.86
C ILE A 163 -7.05 -5.10 -1.64
N TRP A 164 -6.14 -4.61 -0.80
CA TRP A 164 -5.96 -3.20 -0.46
C TRP A 164 -4.63 -2.66 -0.99
N TYR A 165 -4.55 -1.34 -1.14
CA TYR A 165 -3.35 -0.67 -1.65
C TYR A 165 -2.20 -0.66 -0.64
N GLY A 166 -2.49 -0.42 0.64
CA GLY A 166 -1.50 -0.38 1.72
C GLY A 166 -1.02 -1.78 2.14
N ALA A 167 -0.25 -2.43 1.28
CA ALA A 167 0.16 -3.81 1.48
C ALA A 167 1.61 -4.14 1.06
N ILE A 168 2.16 -5.17 1.70
CA ILE A 168 3.32 -5.94 1.22
C ILE A 168 2.76 -7.17 0.51
N MET A 169 3.13 -7.42 -0.74
CA MET A 169 2.54 -8.51 -1.52
C MET A 169 3.55 -9.21 -2.42
N LYS A 170 3.21 -10.44 -2.82
CA LYS A 170 3.96 -11.15 -3.86
C LYS A 170 3.96 -10.33 -5.15
N ASN A 171 5.13 -10.23 -5.77
CA ASN A 171 5.32 -9.56 -7.05
C ASN A 171 4.48 -10.22 -8.16
N THR A 172 4.23 -11.53 -8.09
CA THR A 172 3.33 -12.24 -9.01
C THR A 172 1.89 -11.71 -8.92
N LEU A 173 1.36 -11.51 -7.71
CA LEU A 173 0.03 -10.92 -7.49
C LEU A 173 -0.01 -9.47 -7.97
N PHE A 174 0.98 -8.65 -7.59
CA PHE A 174 1.08 -7.26 -8.03
C PHE A 174 1.09 -7.15 -9.56
N ARG A 175 1.94 -7.91 -10.24
CA ARG A 175 2.02 -7.96 -11.71
C ARG A 175 0.69 -8.37 -12.34
N LYS A 176 0.02 -9.39 -11.77
CA LYS A 176 -1.30 -9.82 -12.24
C LYS A 176 -2.31 -8.68 -12.15
N ILE A 177 -2.32 -7.89 -11.06
CA ILE A 177 -3.21 -6.73 -10.92
C ILE A 177 -2.86 -5.64 -11.94
N ILE A 178 -1.58 -5.26 -12.05
CA ILE A 178 -1.14 -4.17 -12.93
C ILE A 178 -1.39 -4.48 -14.40
N LEU A 179 -1.16 -5.73 -14.82
CA LEU A 179 -1.33 -6.17 -16.21
C LEU A 179 -2.80 -6.49 -16.57
N ASN A 180 -3.70 -6.47 -15.59
CA ASN A 180 -5.14 -6.62 -15.80
C ASN A 180 -5.89 -5.39 -15.25
N PRO A 181 -5.68 -4.19 -15.84
CA PRO A 181 -6.37 -2.99 -15.41
C PRO A 181 -7.90 -3.14 -15.61
N PRO A 182 -8.71 -2.39 -14.85
CA PRO A 182 -10.17 -2.39 -15.05
C PRO A 182 -10.52 -1.99 -16.49
N ARG A 183 -11.52 -2.66 -17.06
CA ARG A 183 -12.10 -2.23 -18.35
C ARG A 183 -12.74 -0.86 -18.20
N LYS A 184 -12.95 -0.15 -19.31
CA LYS A 184 -13.60 1.18 -19.29
C LYS A 184 -14.95 1.17 -18.55
N SER A 185 -15.74 0.10 -18.72
CA SER A 185 -17.03 -0.10 -18.05
C SER A 185 -16.95 -0.46 -16.56
N GLU A 186 -15.77 -0.87 -16.08
CA GLU A 186 -15.54 -1.31 -14.69
C GLU A 186 -14.86 -0.23 -13.85
N ARG A 187 -14.39 0.83 -14.50
CA ARG A 187 -13.62 1.92 -13.90
C ARG A 187 -14.49 2.76 -12.99
N LYS A 188 -14.04 2.96 -11.75
CA LYS A 188 -14.76 3.77 -10.75
C LYS A 188 -14.12 5.13 -10.51
N TYR A 189 -12.85 5.27 -10.93
CA TYR A 189 -12.03 6.44 -10.64
C TYR A 189 -11.28 6.93 -11.88
N PRO A 190 -10.80 8.19 -11.89
CA PRO A 190 -9.97 8.71 -12.98
C PRO A 190 -8.74 7.83 -13.24
N VAL A 191 -8.33 7.69 -14.51
CA VAL A 191 -7.25 6.77 -14.92
C VAL A 191 -5.91 7.10 -14.30
N GLU A 192 -5.74 8.36 -13.92
CA GLU A 192 -4.54 8.93 -13.33
C GLU A 192 -4.41 8.56 -11.85
N THR A 193 -5.42 7.94 -11.26
CA THR A 193 -5.44 7.55 -9.84
C THR A 193 -5.16 6.05 -9.66
N PRO A 194 -4.60 5.64 -8.52
CA PRO A 194 -4.37 4.23 -8.22
C PRO A 194 -5.63 3.50 -7.73
N PHE A 195 -6.77 4.18 -7.58
CA PHE A 195 -7.88 3.70 -6.74
C PHE A 195 -8.55 2.41 -7.25
N ASP A 196 -8.50 2.12 -8.55
CA ASP A 196 -8.98 0.84 -9.09
C ASP A 196 -7.98 -0.33 -8.88
N PHE A 197 -6.83 -0.09 -8.24
CA PHE A 197 -5.91 -1.15 -7.80
C PHE A 197 -6.60 -2.07 -6.78
N GLU A 198 -7.26 -1.47 -5.78
CA GLU A 198 -7.96 -2.19 -4.73
C GLU A 198 -9.09 -3.05 -5.32
N LYS A 199 -9.28 -4.25 -4.76
CA LYS A 199 -10.32 -5.19 -5.23
C LYS A 199 -11.44 -5.25 -4.21
N CYS A 200 -12.63 -4.82 -4.60
CA CYS A 200 -13.78 -4.75 -3.70
C CYS A 200 -14.39 -6.14 -3.44
N ALA A 201 -15.29 -6.21 -2.47
CA ALA A 201 -15.97 -7.44 -2.06
C ALA A 201 -16.52 -8.28 -3.23
N THR A 202 -17.09 -7.64 -4.25
CA THR A 202 -17.70 -8.33 -5.39
C THR A 202 -16.69 -9.00 -6.35
N GLN A 203 -15.39 -8.74 -6.21
CA GLN A 203 -14.36 -9.21 -7.14
C GLN A 203 -13.77 -10.57 -6.71
N VAL A 204 -14.63 -11.52 -6.35
CA VAL A 204 -14.22 -12.83 -5.79
C VAL A 204 -13.37 -13.69 -6.73
N GLN A 205 -13.25 -13.35 -8.02
CA GLN A 205 -12.37 -14.03 -8.97
C GLN A 205 -10.87 -13.91 -8.64
N TRP A 206 -10.50 -13.03 -7.69
CA TRP A 206 -9.13 -12.92 -7.19
C TRP A 206 -8.81 -13.94 -6.09
N LEU A 207 -9.81 -14.66 -5.58
CA LEU A 207 -9.64 -15.69 -4.56
C LEU A 207 -9.20 -17.03 -5.20
N PRO A 208 -8.49 -17.90 -4.46
CA PRO A 208 -8.06 -17.73 -3.07
C PRO A 208 -6.78 -16.90 -2.91
N LEU A 209 -6.58 -16.30 -1.74
CA LEU A 209 -5.37 -15.54 -1.37
C LEU A 209 -4.91 -15.88 0.05
N LEU A 210 -3.66 -16.29 0.23
CA LEU A 210 -3.07 -16.36 1.57
C LEU A 210 -2.84 -14.93 2.07
N THR A 211 -3.63 -14.50 3.05
CA THR A 211 -3.75 -13.10 3.47
C THR A 211 -3.38 -12.96 4.93
N GLY A 212 -2.77 -11.85 5.31
CA GLY A 212 -2.40 -11.59 6.70
C GLY A 212 -2.42 -10.13 7.09
N PHE A 213 -2.25 -9.91 8.39
CA PHE A 213 -2.16 -8.61 9.03
C PHE A 213 -1.24 -8.68 10.26
N THR A 214 -0.69 -7.54 10.66
CA THR A 214 0.32 -7.47 11.72
C THR A 214 -0.29 -7.54 13.12
N ARG A 215 0.43 -8.18 14.06
CA ARG A 215 0.02 -8.30 15.49
C ARG A 215 0.09 -6.98 16.24
N LYS A 216 1.00 -6.10 15.83
CA LYS A 216 1.16 -4.74 16.35
C LYS A 216 1.04 -3.75 15.22
N GLU A 217 0.59 -2.54 15.53
CA GLU A 217 0.52 -1.47 14.55
C GLU A 217 1.90 -1.21 13.96
N PHE A 218 1.97 -1.33 12.64
CA PHE A 218 3.21 -1.31 11.89
C PHE A 218 3.39 0.04 11.20
N PHE A 219 2.44 0.40 10.34
CA PHE A 219 2.31 1.77 9.84
C PHE A 219 0.97 2.39 10.22
N ALA A 220 0.99 3.69 10.48
CA ALA A 220 -0.20 4.50 10.72
C ALA A 220 -0.36 5.56 9.63
N SER A 221 -1.60 5.86 9.27
CA SER A 221 -1.91 6.98 8.38
C SER A 221 -1.72 8.31 9.12
N VAL A 222 -1.25 9.33 8.41
CA VAL A 222 -1.09 10.68 8.94
C VAL A 222 -2.44 11.30 9.31
N ASP A 223 -3.44 11.25 8.43
CA ASP A 223 -4.70 12.01 8.57
C ASP A 223 -5.99 11.23 8.22
N ASP A 224 -5.91 9.93 7.91
CA ASP A 224 -7.10 9.12 7.62
C ASP A 224 -7.61 8.38 8.86
N ASP A 225 -8.49 9.03 9.63
CA ASP A 225 -9.26 8.40 10.70
C ASP A 225 -10.41 7.55 10.13
N ARG A 226 -10.08 6.35 9.62
CA ARG A 226 -11.11 5.35 9.28
C ARG A 226 -11.96 4.96 10.50
N LYS A 227 -11.38 5.10 11.69
CA LYS A 227 -12.01 5.05 13.01
C LYS A 227 -11.45 6.21 13.84
N PRO A 228 -12.22 6.75 14.81
CA PRO A 228 -11.72 7.81 15.69
C PRO A 228 -10.42 7.40 16.39
N GLY A 229 -9.40 8.27 16.34
CA GLY A 229 -8.11 8.03 17.00
C GLY A 229 -7.16 7.13 16.21
N TYR A 230 -7.46 6.78 14.96
CA TYR A 230 -6.58 5.95 14.14
C TYR A 230 -5.42 6.76 13.53
N SER A 231 -5.66 7.97 13.05
CA SER A 231 -4.63 8.78 12.40
C SER A 231 -3.60 9.35 13.39
N LEU A 232 -2.39 9.63 12.93
CA LEU A 232 -1.38 10.25 13.78
C LEU A 232 -1.76 11.67 14.18
N GLN A 233 -2.48 12.40 13.33
CA GLN A 233 -3.01 13.73 13.66
C GLN A 233 -4.06 13.68 14.78
N SER A 234 -5.00 12.73 14.74
CA SER A 234 -6.02 12.60 15.80
C SER A 234 -5.43 12.16 17.14
N ARG A 235 -4.30 11.45 17.12
CA ARG A 235 -3.52 11.09 18.32
C ARG A 235 -2.61 12.21 18.83
N GLY A 236 -2.51 13.35 18.13
CA GLY A 236 -1.56 14.42 18.45
C GLY A 236 -0.09 14.04 18.24
N MET A 237 0.18 12.99 17.47
CA MET A 237 1.53 12.47 17.17
C MET A 237 2.11 13.02 15.86
N TYR A 238 1.32 13.79 15.11
CA TYR A 238 1.75 14.45 13.87
C TYR A 238 1.13 15.85 13.75
N PRO A 239 1.89 16.88 13.33
CA PRO A 239 1.36 18.23 13.24
C PRO A 239 0.28 18.36 12.15
N ILE A 240 -0.75 19.15 12.44
CA ILE A 240 -1.78 19.53 11.47
C ILE A 240 -1.30 20.78 10.74
N ARG A 241 -0.68 20.60 9.57
CA ARG A 241 -0.22 21.71 8.70
C ARG A 241 -1.23 22.04 7.59
N GLU A 242 -1.92 21.03 7.07
CA GLU A 242 -3.10 21.15 6.23
C GLU A 242 -4.17 20.17 6.72
N GLY A 243 -5.44 20.60 6.76
CA GLY A 243 -6.56 19.72 7.07
C GLY A 243 -6.90 18.77 5.91
N ARG A 244 -7.62 17.68 6.20
CA ARG A 244 -8.01 16.65 5.21
C ARG A 244 -8.75 17.28 4.02
N LYS A 245 -8.22 17.08 2.81
CA LYS A 245 -8.94 17.28 1.54
C LYS A 245 -9.13 15.93 0.88
N SER A 246 -10.38 15.53 0.60
CA SER A 246 -10.64 14.26 -0.10
C SER A 246 -10.26 14.41 -1.58
N TYR A 247 -9.43 13.50 -2.08
CA TYR A 247 -9.00 13.47 -3.49
C TYR A 247 -9.71 12.38 -4.30
N ALA A 248 -10.54 11.56 -3.65
CA ALA A 248 -11.31 10.49 -4.29
C ALA A 248 -12.62 11.04 -4.86
N LEU A 249 -12.52 11.92 -5.87
CA LEU A 249 -13.68 12.28 -6.67
C LEU A 249 -13.97 11.12 -7.63
N LYS A 250 -15.09 10.43 -7.41
CA LYS A 250 -15.58 9.40 -8.35
C LYS A 250 -15.73 10.05 -9.72
N SER A 251 -15.37 9.34 -10.78
CA SER A 251 -15.73 9.78 -12.12
C SER A 251 -17.26 9.84 -12.19
N THR A 252 -17.83 11.03 -12.25
CA THR A 252 -19.22 11.18 -12.67
C THR A 252 -19.33 10.55 -14.04
N ASN A 253 -20.29 9.63 -14.22
CA ASN A 253 -20.61 9.12 -15.56
C ASN A 253 -20.89 10.35 -16.43
N ILE A 254 -19.98 10.66 -17.34
CA ILE A 254 -20.30 11.47 -18.50
C ILE A 254 -21.06 10.48 -19.38
N GLU A 255 -22.39 10.54 -19.29
CA GLU A 255 -23.29 9.97 -20.29
C GLU A 255 -22.94 10.51 -21.69
#